data_AF-A0AAW9YVK2-F1
#
_entry.id   AF-A0AAW9YVK2-F1
#
_cell.length_a   1.000
_cell.length_b   1.000
_cell.length_c   1.000
_cell.angle_alpha   90.00
_cell.angle_beta   90.00
_cell.angle_gamma   90.00
#
_symmetry.space_group_name_H-M   'P 1'
#
loop_
_entity.id
_entity.type
_entity.pdbx_description
1 polymer ?
#
loop_
_entity_poly.entity_id
_entity_poly.type
_entity_poly.pdbx_seq_one_letter_code
_entity_poly.pdbx_strand_id
1 'polypeptide(L)'
;NKHGGFTDDFRLFKANGSKGEMIYQMFINGRPIFDSTIRNQIRVIWGERGIFEYSRGLLKTNVTVDNGEKPRALPPAEDVRSKLASNGRVDFSKVEQMIVGYRMITKESSNDGIEIQHNSQFVPTWYIKYDNDWYEFRDGELIKP
;
A
#
# COMPACT_ATOMS: atom_id res chain seq x y z
N ASN A 1 17.07 8.91 12.38
CA ASN A 1 16.77 7.60 13.00
C ASN A 1 17.10 7.51 14.49
N LYS A 2 16.91 8.57 15.30
CA LYS A 2 17.27 8.57 16.74
C LYS A 2 16.19 8.01 17.70
N HIS A 3 15.05 7.54 17.19
CA HIS A 3 13.89 7.15 18.02
C HIS A 3 13.48 5.67 17.92
N GLY A 4 14.30 4.79 17.34
CA GLY A 4 13.98 3.35 17.27
C GLY A 4 12.66 3.01 16.55
N GLY A 5 12.12 3.93 15.74
CA GLY A 5 10.76 3.87 15.19
C GLY A 5 10.56 2.96 13.98
N PHE A 6 11.64 2.53 13.33
CA PHE A 6 11.58 1.54 12.25
C PHE A 6 11.71 0.14 12.85
N THR A 7 10.59 -0.49 13.20
CA THR A 7 10.58 -1.93 13.50
C THR A 7 10.42 -2.78 12.25
N ASP A 8 10.04 -2.16 11.13
CA ASP A 8 9.78 -2.77 9.82
C ASP A 8 10.31 -1.81 8.71
N ASP A 9 10.32 -2.25 7.44
CA ASP A 9 10.79 -1.45 6.30
C ASP A 9 9.75 -0.39 5.92
N PHE A 10 9.95 0.85 6.38
CA PHE A 10 9.17 2.01 5.97
C PHE A 10 10.02 2.96 5.12
N ARG A 11 9.47 3.43 3.99
CA ARG A 11 10.15 4.33 3.06
C ARG A 11 9.31 5.56 2.79
N LEU A 12 9.95 6.70 2.54
CA LEU A 12 9.25 7.94 2.17
C LEU A 12 8.43 7.68 0.90
N PHE A 13 7.13 7.94 0.96
CA PHE A 13 6.18 7.59 -0.08
C PHE A 13 5.42 8.81 -0.62
N LYS A 14 5.14 9.79 0.25
CA LYS A 14 4.57 11.09 -0.14
C LYS A 14 5.19 12.19 0.72
N ALA A 15 5.48 13.32 0.09
CA ALA A 15 5.87 14.55 0.78
C ALA A 15 5.04 15.71 0.23
N ASN A 16 4.44 16.49 1.12
CA ASN A 16 3.74 17.72 0.79
C ASN A 16 4.34 18.86 1.61
N GLY A 17 5.27 19.60 1.00
CA GLY A 17 5.97 20.72 1.64
C GLY A 17 5.02 21.85 2.05
N SER A 18 3.96 22.10 1.28
CA SER A 18 2.99 23.17 1.59
C SER A 18 2.14 22.89 2.84
N LYS A 19 1.89 21.62 3.13
CA LYS A 19 1.15 21.17 4.33
C LYS A 19 2.07 20.76 5.48
N GLY A 20 3.39 20.78 5.26
CA GLY A 20 4.36 20.22 6.19
C GLY A 20 4.08 18.75 6.50
N GLU A 21 3.81 17.92 5.49
CA GLU A 21 3.42 16.51 5.66
C GLU A 21 4.39 15.55 4.97
N MET A 22 4.75 14.47 5.66
CA MET A 22 5.45 13.30 5.11
C MET A 22 4.68 12.04 5.47
N ILE A 23 4.48 11.18 4.48
CA ILE A 23 3.96 9.83 4.67
C ILE A 23 5.07 8.85 4.33
N TYR A 24 5.42 8.01 5.30
CA TYR A 24 6.26 6.84 5.09
C TYR A 24 5.35 5.61 5.00
N GLN A 25 5.51 4.84 3.93
CA GLN A 25 4.72 3.65 3.65
C GLN A 25 5.53 2.40 4.02
N MET A 26 4.88 1.38 4.57
CA MET A 26 5.49 0.07 4.81
C MET A 26 5.69 -0.71 3.50
N PHE A 27 6.82 -1.41 3.40
CA PHE A 27 7.22 -2.26 2.29
C PHE A 27 7.44 -3.70 2.75
N ILE A 28 7.10 -4.67 1.89
CA ILE A 28 7.49 -6.08 2.03
C ILE A 28 8.22 -6.46 0.74
N ASN A 29 9.39 -7.09 0.85
CA ASN A 29 10.20 -7.53 -0.30
C ASN A 29 10.43 -6.43 -1.35
N GLY A 30 10.64 -5.19 -0.90
CA GLY A 30 10.87 -4.03 -1.76
C GLY A 30 9.62 -3.49 -2.47
N ARG A 31 8.41 -3.97 -2.13
CA ARG A 31 7.15 -3.48 -2.70
C ARG A 31 6.26 -2.86 -1.63
N PRO A 32 5.56 -1.74 -1.93
CA PRO A 32 4.70 -1.09 -0.96
C PRO A 32 3.45 -1.92 -0.67
N ILE A 33 2.99 -1.86 0.57
CA ILE A 33 1.68 -2.37 0.97
C ILE A 33 0.66 -1.26 0.78
N PHE A 34 -0.50 -1.59 0.23
CA PHE A 34 -1.68 -0.72 0.21
C PHE A 34 -2.77 -1.37 1.06
N ASP A 35 -3.39 -0.54 1.89
CA ASP A 35 -4.51 -0.89 2.75
C ASP A 35 -5.42 0.35 2.81
N SER A 36 -6.72 0.12 2.88
CA SER A 36 -7.75 1.15 3.10
C SER A 36 -7.62 1.88 4.44
N THR A 37 -6.79 1.36 5.34
CA THR A 37 -6.52 1.94 6.67
C THR A 37 -5.10 2.50 6.78
N ILE A 38 -4.86 3.37 7.76
CA ILE A 38 -3.53 3.95 8.03
C ILE A 38 -2.56 3.01 8.77
N ARG A 39 -2.91 1.72 8.94
CA ARG A 39 -2.18 0.75 9.78
C ARG A 39 -0.78 0.40 9.27
N ASN A 40 -0.48 0.71 8.01
CA ASN A 40 0.79 0.44 7.33
C ASN A 40 1.56 1.73 7.02
N GLN A 41 1.20 2.87 7.62
CA GLN A 41 1.84 4.16 7.40
C GLN A 41 2.41 4.76 8.69
N ILE A 42 3.47 5.53 8.54
CA ILE A 42 3.92 6.52 9.52
C ILE A 42 3.68 7.89 8.91
N ARG A 43 2.91 8.73 9.60
CA ARG A 43 2.61 10.10 9.18
C ARG A 43 3.31 11.08 10.10
N VAL A 44 4.01 12.03 9.49
CA VAL A 44 4.69 13.12 10.20
C VAL A 44 4.13 14.44 9.67
N ILE A 45 3.60 15.25 10.58
CA ILE A 45 3.23 16.64 10.30
C ILE A 45 4.19 17.55 11.05
N TRP A 46 4.74 18.56 10.39
CA TRP A 46 5.54 19.62 11.00
C TRP A 46 5.02 20.99 10.61
N GLY A 47 5.23 21.95 11.51
CA GLY A 47 5.02 23.37 11.25
C GLY A 47 6.31 24.16 11.47
N GLU A 48 6.20 25.48 11.50
CA GLU A 48 7.36 26.38 11.69
C GLU A 48 8.14 26.12 13.00
N ARG A 49 7.46 25.58 14.02
CA ARG A 49 8.02 25.31 15.36
C ARG A 49 8.48 23.86 15.56
N GLY A 50 8.53 23.05 14.50
CA GLY A 50 8.95 21.65 14.54
C GLY A 50 7.82 20.65 14.30
N ILE A 51 8.03 19.38 14.70
CA ILE A 51 7.05 18.30 14.51
C ILE A 51 5.82 18.57 15.38
N PHE A 52 4.66 18.60 14.74
CA PHE A 52 3.37 18.83 15.37
C PHE A 52 2.64 17.52 15.67
N GLU A 53 2.74 16.54 14.76
CA GLU A 53 2.08 15.26 14.90
C GLU A 53 2.95 14.12 14.36
N TYR A 54 2.97 13.01 15.09
CA TYR A 54 3.52 11.74 14.66
C TYR A 54 2.48 10.66 14.94
N SER A 55 2.01 9.98 13.90
CA SER A 55 1.11 8.83 14.02
C SER A 55 1.68 7.63 13.27
N ARG A 56 1.48 6.44 13.85
CA ARG A 56 2.06 5.20 13.35
C ARG A 56 1.06 4.06 13.44
N GLY A 57 0.88 3.38 12.31
CA GLY A 57 0.17 2.12 12.25
C GLY A 57 0.93 0.98 12.93
N LEU A 58 0.18 0.06 13.56
CA LEU A 58 0.73 -1.04 14.38
C LEU A 58 0.86 -2.37 13.62
N LEU A 59 0.80 -2.36 12.29
CA LEU A 59 1.07 -3.56 11.50
C LEU A 59 2.51 -4.04 11.75
N LYS A 60 2.70 -5.34 11.93
CA LYS A 60 4.01 -6.00 12.04
C LYS A 60 4.06 -7.13 11.02
N THR A 61 5.17 -7.26 10.30
CA THR A 61 5.29 -8.22 9.17
C THR A 61 6.34 -9.31 9.39
N ASN A 62 6.80 -9.46 10.64
CA ASN A 62 7.99 -10.25 11.01
C ASN A 62 7.91 -11.74 10.67
N VAL A 63 6.75 -12.27 10.28
CA VAL A 63 6.59 -13.66 9.86
C VAL A 63 5.67 -13.69 8.64
N THR A 64 6.25 -13.85 7.44
CA THR A 64 5.50 -14.24 6.25
C THR A 64 5.51 -15.76 6.15
N VAL A 65 4.36 -16.39 6.38
CA VAL A 65 4.18 -17.83 6.16
C VAL A 65 3.63 -18.03 4.75
N ASP A 66 4.20 -18.97 4.00
CA ASP A 66 3.60 -19.41 2.75
C ASP A 66 2.26 -20.07 3.05
N ASN A 67 1.17 -19.49 2.54
CA ASN A 67 -0.19 -19.99 2.74
C ASN A 67 -0.49 -21.21 1.83
N GLY A 68 0.49 -21.73 1.08
CA GLY A 68 0.34 -22.90 0.20
C GLY A 68 -0.55 -22.63 -1.03
N GLU A 69 -1.01 -21.39 -1.21
CA GLU A 69 -1.80 -20.97 -2.35
C GLU A 69 -0.90 -20.77 -3.58
N LYS A 70 -1.36 -21.25 -4.75
CA LYS A 70 -0.62 -21.06 -6.00
C LYS A 70 -0.42 -19.56 -6.26
N PRO A 71 0.80 -19.12 -6.65
CA PRO A 71 1.03 -17.73 -7.01
C PRO A 71 0.04 -17.28 -8.08
N ARG A 72 -0.73 -16.23 -7.79
CA ARG A 72 -1.62 -15.62 -8.79
C ARG A 72 -0.75 -14.88 -9.81
N ALA A 73 -0.81 -15.29 -11.07
CA ALA A 73 -0.17 -14.57 -12.15
C ALA A 73 -0.82 -13.18 -12.31
N LEU A 74 0.00 -12.13 -12.30
CA LEU A 74 -0.43 -10.78 -12.65
C LEU A 74 -0.40 -10.61 -14.16
N PRO A 75 -1.31 -9.81 -14.74
CA PRO A 75 -1.23 -9.45 -16.15
C PRO A 75 0.11 -8.74 -16.41
N PRO A 76 0.71 -8.95 -17.60
CA PRO A 76 1.85 -8.17 -18.08
C PRO A 76 1.58 -6.67 -18.01
N ALA A 77 2.62 -5.86 -17.82
CA ALA A 77 2.51 -4.41 -17.77
C ALA A 77 1.86 -3.82 -19.04
N GLU A 78 2.15 -4.41 -20.20
CA GLU A 78 1.59 -4.01 -21.50
C GLU A 78 0.06 -4.19 -21.55
N ASP A 79 -0.45 -5.30 -20.99
CA ASP A 79 -1.90 -5.55 -20.92
C ASP A 79 -2.59 -4.58 -19.99
N VAL A 80 -1.96 -4.25 -18.85
CA VAL A 80 -2.48 -3.24 -17.91
C VAL A 80 -2.54 -1.88 -18.60
N ARG A 81 -1.46 -1.48 -19.29
CA ARG A 81 -1.39 -0.21 -20.02
C ARG A 81 -2.45 -0.15 -21.12
N SER A 82 -2.59 -1.21 -21.91
CA SER A 82 -3.59 -1.32 -22.98
C SER A 82 -5.02 -1.23 -22.45
N LYS A 83 -5.34 -1.94 -21.36
CA LYS A 83 -6.66 -1.87 -20.70
C LYS A 83 -6.97 -0.48 -20.16
N LEU A 84 -5.99 0.23 -19.58
CA LEU A 84 -6.19 1.61 -19.12
C LEU A 84 -6.41 2.58 -20.29
N ALA A 85 -5.60 2.48 -21.35
CA ALA A 85 -5.68 3.38 -22.50
C ALA A 85 -6.95 3.18 -23.34
N SER A 86 -7.50 1.95 -23.37
CA SER A 86 -8.74 1.62 -24.08
C SER A 86 -10.00 1.82 -23.25
N ASN A 87 -9.88 2.14 -21.96
CA ASN A 87 -11.02 2.40 -21.10
C ASN A 87 -11.53 3.84 -21.29
N GLY A 88 -12.71 4.00 -21.88
CA GLY A 88 -13.35 5.30 -22.09
C GLY A 88 -13.71 6.09 -20.81
N ARG A 89 -13.56 5.52 -19.61
CA ARG A 89 -13.76 6.18 -18.32
C ARG A 89 -12.47 6.65 -17.65
N VAL A 90 -11.31 6.22 -18.13
CA VAL A 90 -10.00 6.56 -17.57
C VAL A 90 -9.33 7.55 -18.51
N ASP A 91 -9.01 8.74 -18.02
CA ASP A 91 -8.17 9.68 -18.76
C ASP A 91 -6.72 9.21 -18.66
N PHE A 92 -6.24 8.49 -19.67
CA PHE A 92 -4.90 7.93 -19.66
C PHE A 92 -3.79 8.97 -19.44
N SER A 93 -4.03 10.25 -19.79
CA SER A 93 -3.05 11.33 -19.58
C SER A 93 -2.78 11.64 -18.10
N LYS A 94 -3.68 11.24 -17.20
CA LYS A 94 -3.56 11.40 -15.76
C LYS A 94 -2.84 10.23 -15.06
N VAL A 95 -2.47 9.19 -15.80
CA VAL A 95 -1.70 8.05 -15.27
C VAL A 95 -0.24 8.47 -15.11
N GLU A 96 0.23 8.55 -13.87
CA GLU A 96 1.58 9.00 -13.53
C GLU A 96 2.56 7.84 -13.32
N GLN A 97 2.11 6.77 -12.68
CA GLN A 97 2.96 5.62 -12.33
C GLN A 97 2.16 4.32 -12.30
N MET A 98 2.82 3.21 -12.63
CA MET A 98 2.29 1.85 -12.54
C MET A 98 3.28 1.00 -11.76
N ILE A 99 2.86 0.41 -10.64
CA ILE A 99 3.72 -0.42 -9.80
C ILE A 99 2.98 -1.69 -9.36
N VAL A 100 3.74 -2.73 -9.05
CA VAL A 100 3.21 -3.89 -8.33
C VAL A 100 3.50 -3.72 -6.84
N GLY A 101 2.42 -3.72 -6.05
CA GLY A 101 2.43 -3.67 -4.58
C GLY A 101 1.66 -4.85 -3.99
N TYR A 102 1.42 -4.81 -2.69
CA TYR A 102 0.62 -5.80 -1.98
C TYR A 102 -0.69 -5.20 -1.48
N ARG A 103 -1.81 -5.84 -1.80
CA ARG A 103 -3.08 -5.59 -1.11
C ARG A 103 -3.12 -6.42 0.17
N MET A 104 -3.42 -5.79 1.30
CA MET A 104 -3.60 -6.50 2.56
C MET A 104 -5.06 -6.99 2.69
N ILE A 105 -5.25 -8.27 2.98
CA ILE A 105 -6.54 -8.87 3.29
C ILE A 105 -6.46 -9.39 4.72
N THR A 106 -7.33 -8.91 5.60
CA THR A 106 -7.43 -9.46 6.96
C THR A 106 -8.36 -10.67 6.91
N LYS A 107 -7.86 -11.87 7.22
CA LYS A 107 -8.74 -13.03 7.42
C LYS A 107 -9.38 -12.90 8.81
N GLU A 108 -10.70 -12.99 8.89
CA GLU A 108 -11.35 -13.11 10.18
C GLU A 108 -11.02 -14.49 10.77
N SER A 109 -10.60 -14.52 12.03
CA SER A 109 -10.30 -15.77 12.73
C SER A 109 -11.58 -16.61 12.77
N SER A 110 -11.49 -17.86 12.32
CA SER A 110 -12.55 -18.84 12.55
C SER A 110 -12.84 -18.95 14.05
N ASN A 111 -14.12 -19.03 14.42
CA ASN A 111 -14.66 -19.07 15.79
C ASN A 111 -14.20 -20.26 16.66
N ASP A 112 -13.12 -20.97 16.29
CA ASP A 112 -12.60 -22.07 17.09
C ASP A 112 -11.37 -21.58 17.85
N GLY A 113 -11.49 -21.58 19.17
CA GLY A 113 -10.58 -20.89 20.07
C GLY A 113 -9.11 -21.27 19.87
N ILE A 114 -8.23 -20.30 20.15
CA ILE A 114 -6.77 -20.40 20.16
C ILE A 114 -6.11 -20.23 18.78
N GLU A 115 -6.32 -19.08 18.13
CA GLU A 115 -5.27 -18.50 17.29
C GLU A 115 -5.35 -16.96 17.30
N ILE A 116 -4.61 -16.33 18.21
CA ILE A 116 -4.52 -14.86 18.36
C ILE A 116 -3.54 -14.26 17.33
N GLN A 117 -3.50 -14.83 16.13
CA GLN A 117 -2.75 -14.26 15.01
C GLN A 117 -3.77 -13.81 13.96
N HIS A 118 -3.95 -12.50 13.86
CA HIS A 118 -4.66 -11.90 12.74
C HIS A 118 -3.84 -12.18 11.47
N ASN A 119 -4.08 -13.32 10.83
CA ASN A 119 -3.36 -13.74 9.64
C ASN A 119 -3.76 -12.79 8.50
N SER A 120 -2.85 -11.86 8.21
CA SER A 120 -2.99 -10.92 7.11
C SER A 120 -2.38 -11.53 5.86
N GLN A 121 -3.18 -11.65 4.81
CA GLN A 121 -2.72 -12.13 3.52
C GLN A 121 -2.30 -10.94 2.65
N PHE A 122 -1.11 -11.02 2.06
CA PHE A 122 -0.59 -10.01 1.14
C PHE A 122 -0.70 -10.51 -0.29
N VAL A 123 -1.60 -9.93 -1.07
CA VAL A 123 -1.86 -10.34 -2.46
C VAL A 123 -1.16 -9.38 -3.42
N PRO A 124 -0.20 -9.85 -4.25
CA PRO A 124 0.40 -9.03 -5.31
C PRO A 124 -0.69 -8.42 -6.19
N THR A 125 -0.63 -7.11 -6.40
CA THR A 125 -1.68 -6.34 -7.09
C THR A 125 -1.04 -5.17 -7.84
N TRP A 126 -1.59 -4.83 -9.00
CA TRP A 126 -1.20 -3.63 -9.74
C TRP A 126 -1.81 -2.38 -9.10
N TYR A 127 -0.98 -1.36 -8.87
CA TYR A 127 -1.39 -0.07 -8.38
C TYR A 127 -0.98 1.03 -9.36
N ILE A 128 -1.92 1.94 -9.60
CA ILE A 128 -1.80 3.01 -10.57
C ILE A 128 -1.88 4.33 -9.81
N LYS A 129 -0.86 5.17 -9.97
CA LYS A 129 -0.93 6.55 -9.51
C LYS A 129 -1.67 7.34 -10.59
N TYR A 130 -2.85 7.84 -10.26
CA TYR A 130 -3.76 8.54 -11.14
C TYR A 130 -4.19 9.83 -10.46
N ASP A 131 -3.92 10.98 -11.08
CA ASP A 131 -4.26 12.31 -10.55
C ASP A 131 -3.80 12.49 -9.08
N ASN A 132 -2.50 12.23 -8.85
CA ASN A 132 -1.80 12.29 -7.56
C ASN A 132 -2.23 11.29 -6.47
N ASP A 133 -3.18 10.41 -6.74
CA ASP A 133 -3.65 9.39 -5.82
C ASP A 133 -3.40 7.97 -6.31
N TRP A 134 -3.29 7.02 -5.39
CA TRP A 134 -3.09 5.61 -5.72
C TRP A 134 -4.42 4.85 -5.80
N TYR A 135 -4.52 3.97 -6.80
CA TYR A 135 -5.67 3.11 -7.07
C TYR A 135 -5.22 1.68 -7.34
N GLU A 136 -5.99 0.71 -6.86
CA GLU A 136 -5.89 -0.68 -7.32
C GLU A 136 -6.39 -0.76 -8.77
N PHE A 137 -5.62 -1.44 -9.62
CA PHE A 137 -6.08 -1.83 -10.95
C PHE A 137 -6.82 -3.16 -10.90
N ARG A 138 -8.06 -3.17 -11.41
CA ARG A 138 -8.84 -4.40 -11.57
C ARG A 138 -9.55 -4.39 -12.92
N ASP A 139 -9.06 -5.22 -13.83
CA ASP A 139 -9.65 -5.45 -15.14
C ASP A 139 -10.01 -4.20 -15.96
N GLY A 140 -9.13 -3.20 -15.95
CA GLY A 140 -9.32 -1.94 -16.67
C GLY A 140 -9.84 -0.81 -15.80
N GLU A 141 -10.34 -1.10 -14.61
CA GLU A 141 -10.89 -0.13 -13.67
C GLU A 141 -9.87 0.30 -12.60
N LEU A 142 -10.05 1.51 -12.09
CA LEU A 142 -9.30 2.08 -10.97
C LEU A 142 -10.17 2.11 -9.73
N ILE A 143 -9.80 1.35 -8.71
CA ILE A 143 -10.54 1.19 -7.45
C ILE A 143 -9.74 1.83 -6.33
N LYS A 144 -10.37 2.63 -5.46
CA LYS A 144 -9.66 3.17 -4.28
C LYS A 144 -9.29 2.00 -3.35
N PRO A 145 -8.01 1.93 -2.89
CA PRO A 145 -7.50 0.85 -2.06
C PRO A 145 -8.03 0.90 -0.63
#